data_AF-X1AG34-F1
#
_entry.id   AF-X1AG34-F1
#
_cell.length_a   1.000
_cell.length_b   1.000
_cell.length_c   1.000
_cell.angle_alpha   90.00
_cell.angle_beta   90.00
_cell.angle_gamma   90.00
#
_symmetry.space_group_name_H-M   'P 1'
#
loop_
_entity.id
_entity.type
_entity.pdbx_description
1 polymer ?
#
loop_
_entity_poly.entity_id
_entity_poly.type
_entity_poly.pdbx_seq_one_letter_code
_entity_poly.pdbx_strand_id
1 'polypeptide(L)'
;MDYDYRFACSRGHYYSNDKRIYPFYERAIELDIPIYFHHSHQFGSPKNCPLKYCQITLLDDLTIDFPQLRFNVEHMGYPWTEELLCIMARSQNVYTDFAMFIAPYFGRGRRLLLPRNLSMAREYGVLDRVFYGSDYVGENVDEYINLLEREIAYIKEGLNSNLEAEGYAPLTQQEIEGFLAENVLKLWGKM
;
A
#
# COMPACT_ATOMS: atom_id res chain seq x y z
N MET A 1 6.58 -10.39 -20.38
CA MET A 1 7.40 -10.43 -19.17
C MET A 1 6.99 -9.20 -18.39
N ASP A 2 6.25 -9.37 -17.30
CA ASP A 2 5.88 -8.24 -16.44
C ASP A 2 7.11 -7.89 -15.61
N TYR A 3 7.76 -6.78 -15.95
CA TYR A 3 8.84 -6.19 -15.17
C TYR A 3 8.25 -5.49 -13.97
N ASP A 4 7.78 -6.30 -13.04
CA ASP A 4 7.29 -5.81 -11.78
C ASP A 4 8.41 -5.88 -10.74
N TYR A 5 9.02 -4.74 -10.41
CA TYR A 5 10.12 -4.64 -9.44
C TYR A 5 9.64 -4.77 -7.98
N ARG A 6 8.38 -5.18 -7.78
CA ARG A 6 7.75 -5.40 -6.47
C ARG A 6 8.08 -6.78 -5.92
N PHE A 7 8.18 -6.87 -4.59
CA PHE A 7 8.42 -8.14 -3.92
C PHE A 7 7.11 -8.95 -3.83
N ALA A 8 6.78 -9.64 -4.92
CA ALA A 8 5.59 -10.45 -5.07
C ALA A 8 5.85 -11.92 -4.67
N CYS A 9 5.84 -12.18 -3.36
CA CYS A 9 6.04 -13.51 -2.75
C CYS A 9 5.19 -14.62 -3.40
N SER A 10 3.93 -14.31 -3.75
CA SER A 10 3.02 -15.28 -4.36
C SER A 10 3.39 -15.67 -5.79
N ARG A 11 3.98 -14.77 -6.59
CA ARG A 11 4.50 -15.10 -7.92
C ARG A 11 5.83 -15.84 -7.83
N GLY A 12 6.63 -15.56 -6.80
CA GLY A 12 7.87 -16.26 -6.50
C GLY A 12 7.70 -17.61 -5.76
N HIS A 13 6.49 -17.90 -5.28
CA HIS A 13 6.13 -19.13 -4.56
C HIS A 13 6.93 -19.36 -3.26
N TYR A 14 7.15 -18.28 -2.50
CA TYR A 14 7.81 -18.34 -1.21
C TYR A 14 7.07 -17.49 -0.17
N TYR A 15 7.33 -17.72 1.11
CA TYR A 15 6.78 -16.90 2.19
C TYR A 15 7.71 -15.72 2.47
N SER A 16 7.15 -14.54 2.76
CA SER A 16 7.94 -13.35 3.13
C SER A 16 8.77 -13.56 4.40
N ASN A 17 8.28 -14.35 5.34
CA ASN A 17 9.00 -14.69 6.58
C ASN A 17 9.96 -15.89 6.44
N ASP A 18 10.23 -16.37 5.22
CA ASP A 18 11.21 -17.43 5.03
C ASP A 18 12.62 -16.91 5.33
N LYS A 19 13.29 -17.52 6.32
CA LYS A 19 14.63 -17.10 6.77
C LYS A 19 15.69 -17.11 5.68
N ARG A 20 15.49 -17.85 4.58
CA ARG A 20 16.38 -17.82 3.42
C ARG A 20 16.40 -16.47 2.71
N ILE A 21 15.38 -15.64 2.93
CA ILE A 21 15.23 -14.30 2.34
C ILE A 21 15.82 -13.23 3.26
N TYR A 22 16.02 -13.51 4.55
CA TYR A 22 16.49 -12.52 5.52
C TYR A 22 17.76 -11.77 5.11
N PRO A 23 18.77 -12.39 4.44
CA PRO A 23 19.92 -11.65 3.93
C PRO A 23 19.56 -10.50 2.96
N PHE A 24 18.45 -10.61 2.22
CA PHE A 24 17.93 -9.53 1.38
C PHE A 24 17.36 -8.38 2.22
N TYR A 25 16.65 -8.69 3.31
CA TYR A 25 16.10 -7.69 4.24
C TYR A 25 17.21 -6.98 5.02
N GLU A 26 18.19 -7.72 5.52
CA GLU A 26 19.39 -7.17 6.14
C GLU A 26 20.11 -6.21 5.18
N ARG A 27 20.24 -6.61 3.91
CA ARG A 27 20.85 -5.75 2.89
C ARG A 27 20.03 -4.49 2.59
N ALA A 28 18.70 -4.57 2.59
CA ALA A 28 17.84 -3.40 2.42
C ALA A 28 17.99 -2.41 3.59
N ILE A 29 18.10 -2.92 4.82
CA ILE A 29 18.39 -2.10 6.02
C ILE A 29 19.75 -1.43 5.89
N GLU A 30 20.81 -2.18 5.53
CA GLU A 30 22.16 -1.62 5.35
C GLU A 30 22.22 -0.50 4.31
N LEU A 31 21.39 -0.59 3.27
CA LEU A 31 21.30 0.40 2.19
C LEU A 31 20.31 1.54 2.50
N ASP A 32 19.62 1.49 3.63
CA ASP A 32 18.57 2.44 4.03
C ASP A 32 17.45 2.59 2.98
N ILE A 33 17.09 1.47 2.32
CA ILE A 33 16.03 1.45 1.30
C ILE A 33 14.78 0.69 1.80
N PRO A 34 13.57 1.18 1.48
CA PRO A 34 12.35 0.46 1.80
C PRO A 34 12.08 -0.71 0.84
N ILE A 35 11.25 -1.65 1.26
CA ILE A 35 10.73 -2.73 0.41
C ILE A 35 9.25 -2.52 0.13
N TYR A 36 8.80 -2.82 -1.09
CA TYR A 36 7.40 -2.81 -1.48
C TYR A 36 6.91 -4.25 -1.62
N PHE A 37 5.98 -4.66 -0.75
CA PHE A 37 5.39 -5.98 -0.69
C PHE A 37 4.01 -5.99 -1.35
N HIS A 38 3.82 -6.92 -2.29
CA HIS A 38 2.50 -7.17 -2.88
C HIS A 38 1.71 -8.22 -2.07
N HIS A 39 1.43 -7.92 -0.80
CA HIS A 39 0.59 -8.73 0.10
C HIS A 39 -0.88 -8.28 0.05
N SER A 40 -1.43 -8.30 -1.15
CA SER A 40 -2.81 -7.92 -1.46
C SER A 40 -3.35 -8.82 -2.59
N HIS A 41 -4.60 -8.62 -2.98
CA HIS A 41 -5.25 -9.43 -3.99
C HIS A 41 -4.55 -9.30 -5.34
N GLN A 42 -3.98 -10.41 -5.80
CA GLN A 42 -3.34 -10.49 -7.11
C GLN A 42 -4.26 -11.15 -8.12
N PHE A 43 -4.35 -10.54 -9.31
CA PHE A 43 -5.01 -11.16 -10.45
C PHE A 43 -4.11 -12.23 -11.07
N GLY A 44 -4.66 -13.45 -11.21
CA GLY A 44 -3.96 -14.56 -11.83
C GLY A 44 -4.59 -15.90 -11.52
N SER A 45 -4.10 -16.95 -12.20
CA SER A 45 -4.45 -18.32 -11.84
C SER A 45 -3.92 -18.63 -10.44
N PRO A 46 -4.68 -19.31 -9.56
CA PRO A 46 -4.19 -19.74 -8.25
C PRO A 46 -2.90 -20.56 -8.30
N LYS A 47 -2.61 -21.21 -9.44
CA LYS A 47 -1.34 -21.92 -9.68
C LYS A 47 -0.13 -21.00 -9.75
N ASN A 48 -0.33 -19.76 -10.21
CA ASN A 48 0.76 -18.80 -10.44
C ASN A 48 0.88 -17.78 -9.31
N CYS A 49 -0.21 -17.52 -8.56
CA CYS A 49 -0.21 -16.61 -7.42
C CYS A 49 -1.02 -17.20 -6.24
N PRO A 50 -0.52 -18.25 -5.56
CA PRO A 50 -1.22 -18.82 -4.41
C PRO A 50 -1.37 -17.80 -3.28
N LEU A 51 -2.61 -17.53 -2.85
CA LEU A 51 -2.89 -16.50 -1.83
C LEU A 51 -2.24 -16.76 -0.47
N LYS A 52 -1.88 -18.02 -0.17
CA LYS A 52 -1.16 -18.36 1.08
C LYS A 52 0.15 -17.60 1.27
N TYR A 53 0.76 -17.12 0.17
CA TYR A 53 1.99 -16.34 0.19
C TYR A 53 1.74 -14.83 0.33
N CYS A 54 0.49 -14.38 0.28
CA CYS A 54 0.08 -12.98 0.45
C CYS A 54 -0.55 -12.69 1.83
N GLN A 55 -0.63 -13.68 2.73
CA GLN A 55 -1.26 -13.47 4.04
C GLN A 55 -0.53 -12.34 4.79
N ILE A 56 -1.30 -11.40 5.35
CA ILE A 56 -0.75 -10.23 6.03
C ILE A 56 0.01 -10.64 7.31
N THR A 57 -0.45 -11.68 8.00
CA THR A 57 0.20 -12.23 9.20
C THR A 57 1.65 -12.64 8.99
N LEU A 58 2.05 -12.99 7.76
CA LEU A 58 3.45 -13.31 7.43
C LEU A 58 4.38 -12.09 7.52
N LEU A 59 3.84 -10.87 7.46
CA LEU A 59 4.60 -9.64 7.60
C LEU A 59 4.76 -9.23 9.07
N ASP A 60 3.91 -9.71 9.97
CA ASP A 60 4.01 -9.41 11.41
C ASP A 60 5.36 -9.92 11.97
N ASP A 61 5.78 -11.12 11.56
CA ASP A 61 7.09 -11.70 11.88
C ASP A 61 8.24 -10.77 11.47
N LEU A 62 8.14 -10.10 10.30
CA LEU A 62 9.17 -9.17 9.85
C LEU A 62 9.23 -7.90 10.72
N THR A 63 8.10 -7.47 11.29
CA THR A 63 8.11 -6.33 12.22
C THR A 63 8.79 -6.65 13.56
N ILE A 64 8.79 -7.93 13.94
CA ILE A 64 9.45 -8.43 15.15
C ILE A 64 10.95 -8.62 14.89
N ASP A 65 11.29 -9.32 13.81
CA ASP A 65 12.68 -9.68 13.50
C ASP A 65 13.48 -8.48 12.95
N PHE A 66 12.82 -7.56 12.24
CA PHE A 66 13.44 -6.42 11.57
C PHE A 66 12.70 -5.09 11.84
N PRO A 67 12.67 -4.59 13.09
CA PRO A 67 11.98 -3.33 13.42
C PRO A 67 12.58 -2.11 12.70
N GLN A 68 13.79 -2.22 12.14
CA GLN A 68 14.45 -1.19 11.34
C GLN A 68 14.08 -1.24 9.85
N LEU A 69 13.55 -2.35 9.35
CA LEU A 69 13.17 -2.49 7.95
C LEU A 69 11.89 -1.72 7.69
N ARG A 70 11.97 -0.61 6.94
CA ARG A 70 10.77 0.08 6.47
C ARG A 70 10.19 -0.64 5.25
N PHE A 71 8.89 -0.85 5.23
CA PHE A 71 8.25 -1.43 4.06
C PHE A 71 6.83 -0.93 3.82
N ASN A 72 6.45 -0.92 2.55
CA ASN A 72 5.11 -0.64 2.08
C ASN A 72 4.38 -1.95 1.78
N VAL A 73 3.14 -2.06 2.24
CA VAL A 73 2.20 -3.12 1.84
C VAL A 73 1.21 -2.53 0.86
N GLU A 74 1.21 -3.02 -0.36
CA GLU A 74 0.45 -2.38 -1.44
C GLU A 74 -1.06 -2.52 -1.31
N HIS A 75 -1.78 -1.52 -1.81
CA HIS A 75 -3.24 -1.52 -1.95
C HIS A 75 -3.97 -1.75 -0.62
N MET A 76 -3.52 -1.13 0.47
CA MET A 76 -4.09 -1.28 1.81
C MET A 76 -4.26 -2.74 2.24
N GLY A 77 -3.40 -3.64 1.75
CA GLY A 77 -3.47 -5.08 2.03
C GLY A 77 -4.76 -5.73 1.57
N TYR A 78 -5.54 -5.14 0.65
CA TYR A 78 -6.86 -5.62 0.26
C TYR A 78 -6.83 -7.12 -0.12
N PRO A 79 -7.76 -7.97 0.37
CA PRO A 79 -8.93 -7.64 1.20
C PRO A 79 -8.67 -7.70 2.72
N TRP A 80 -7.43 -7.86 3.16
CA TRP A 80 -7.03 -8.02 4.57
C TRP A 80 -6.62 -6.69 5.21
N THR A 81 -7.38 -5.62 4.94
CA THR A 81 -7.02 -4.27 5.37
C THR A 81 -6.97 -4.17 6.90
N GLU A 82 -7.94 -4.75 7.61
CA GLU A 82 -8.02 -4.72 9.07
C GLU A 82 -6.80 -5.40 9.72
N GLU A 83 -6.34 -6.52 9.18
CA GLU A 83 -5.12 -7.20 9.65
C GLU A 83 -3.90 -6.30 9.48
N LEU A 84 -3.78 -5.63 8.33
CA LEU A 84 -2.66 -4.72 8.06
C LEU A 84 -2.67 -3.53 9.01
N LEU A 85 -3.83 -2.89 9.21
CA LEU A 85 -3.96 -1.75 10.12
C LEU A 85 -3.64 -2.14 11.58
N CYS A 86 -4.00 -3.37 12.00
CA CYS A 86 -3.62 -3.89 13.31
C CYS A 86 -2.09 -3.99 13.47
N ILE A 87 -1.37 -4.47 12.45
CA ILE A 87 0.10 -4.51 12.45
C ILE A 87 0.67 -3.10 12.46
N MET A 88 0.18 -2.20 11.59
CA MET A 88 0.66 -0.82 11.50
C MET A 88 0.49 -0.03 12.81
N ALA A 89 -0.56 -0.29 13.58
CA ALA A 89 -0.78 0.37 14.88
C ALA A 89 0.23 -0.08 15.94
N ARG A 90 0.86 -1.25 15.77
CA ARG A 90 1.84 -1.85 16.68
C ARG A 90 3.28 -1.62 16.22
N SER A 91 3.48 -1.35 14.94
CA SER A 91 4.80 -1.30 14.29
C SER A 91 4.93 -0.05 13.41
N GLN A 92 5.91 0.81 13.74
CA GLN A 92 6.10 2.12 13.09
C GLN A 92 6.79 2.03 11.71
N ASN A 93 7.38 0.89 11.38
CA ASN A 93 8.12 0.65 10.15
C ASN A 93 7.23 0.15 8.99
N VAL A 94 5.91 0.05 9.20
CA VAL A 94 4.95 -0.45 8.19
C VAL A 94 4.15 0.70 7.60
N TYR A 95 4.12 0.77 6.28
CA TYR A 95 3.42 1.75 5.46
C TYR A 95 2.47 1.07 4.49
N THR A 96 1.55 1.82 3.90
CA THR A 96 0.67 1.31 2.84
C THR A 96 0.28 2.39 1.85
N ASP A 97 0.02 1.99 0.60
CA ASP A 97 -0.61 2.84 -0.40
C ASP A 97 -2.07 2.44 -0.65
N PHE A 98 -2.85 3.37 -1.19
CA PHE A 98 -4.21 3.11 -1.67
C PHE A 98 -4.30 3.05 -3.20
N ALA A 99 -3.22 2.63 -3.88
CA ALA A 99 -3.28 2.41 -5.32
C ALA A 99 -4.39 1.39 -5.66
N MET A 100 -4.94 1.48 -6.88
CA MET A 100 -6.04 0.63 -7.36
C MET A 100 -7.40 0.82 -6.65
N PHE A 101 -7.51 1.73 -5.69
CA PHE A 101 -8.81 2.11 -5.12
C PHE A 101 -9.53 3.21 -5.91
N ILE A 102 -8.80 4.15 -6.51
CA ILE A 102 -9.40 5.34 -7.16
C ILE A 102 -9.86 5.03 -8.58
N ALA A 103 -8.93 4.68 -9.46
CA ALA A 103 -9.26 4.30 -10.83
C ALA A 103 -9.78 2.86 -10.92
N PRO A 104 -10.86 2.62 -11.68
CA PRO A 104 -11.24 1.28 -12.05
C PRO A 104 -10.26 0.72 -13.08
N TYR A 105 -9.29 -0.08 -12.64
CA TYR A 105 -8.59 -0.99 -13.56
C TYR A 105 -9.61 -2.04 -14.04
N PHE A 106 -9.80 -2.16 -15.36
CA PHE A 106 -10.78 -3.07 -15.98
C PHE A 106 -12.23 -2.90 -15.51
N GLY A 107 -12.67 -1.67 -15.24
CA GLY A 107 -14.07 -1.38 -14.86
C GLY A 107 -14.47 -1.84 -13.45
N ARG A 108 -13.51 -2.29 -12.64
CA ARG A 108 -13.72 -2.73 -11.24
C ARG A 108 -12.95 -1.82 -10.29
N GLY A 109 -13.50 -0.64 -9.99
CA GLY A 109 -12.93 0.26 -9.00
C GLY A 109 -13.35 -0.14 -7.58
N ARG A 110 -12.45 0.03 -6.61
CA ARG A 110 -12.76 -0.11 -5.18
C ARG A 110 -13.01 1.23 -4.51
N ARG A 111 -13.44 2.23 -5.30
CA ARG A 111 -13.53 3.64 -4.87
C ARG A 111 -14.44 3.84 -3.66
N LEU A 112 -15.48 3.02 -3.51
CA LEU A 112 -16.38 3.04 -2.36
C LEU A 112 -15.77 2.42 -1.09
N LEU A 113 -14.75 1.56 -1.22
CA LEU A 113 -14.04 1.00 -0.07
C LEU A 113 -12.99 1.95 0.49
N LEU A 114 -12.50 2.91 -0.31
CA LEU A 114 -11.46 3.83 0.11
C LEU A 114 -11.87 4.71 1.30
N PRO A 115 -13.05 5.36 1.31
CA PRO A 115 -13.51 6.13 2.47
C PRO A 115 -13.50 5.33 3.77
N ARG A 116 -14.06 4.11 3.75
CA ARG A 116 -14.06 3.21 4.90
C ARG A 116 -12.64 2.90 5.36
N ASN A 117 -11.77 2.49 4.44
CA ASN A 117 -10.41 2.08 4.78
C ASN A 117 -9.57 3.22 5.35
N LEU A 118 -9.72 4.45 4.83
CA LEU A 118 -9.06 5.64 5.37
C LEU A 118 -9.63 6.04 6.73
N SER A 119 -10.94 5.93 6.94
CA SER A 119 -11.54 6.16 8.27
C SER A 119 -11.00 5.17 9.30
N MET A 120 -10.90 3.88 8.96
CA MET A 120 -10.27 2.90 9.84
C MET A 120 -8.79 3.24 10.07
N ALA A 121 -8.01 3.58 9.04
CA ALA A 121 -6.61 3.96 9.23
C ALA A 121 -6.46 5.17 10.18
N ARG A 122 -7.41 6.12 10.15
CA ARG A 122 -7.49 7.21 11.11
C ARG A 122 -7.78 6.72 12.53
N GLU A 123 -8.77 5.84 12.71
CA GLU A 123 -9.12 5.25 14.01
C GLU A 123 -7.96 4.47 14.64
N TYR A 124 -7.18 3.76 13.83
CA TYR A 124 -5.96 3.05 14.26
C TYR A 124 -4.76 3.98 14.48
N GLY A 125 -4.88 5.28 14.16
CA GLY A 125 -3.81 6.27 14.35
C GLY A 125 -2.62 6.06 13.42
N VAL A 126 -2.84 5.54 12.20
CA VAL A 126 -1.78 5.17 11.25
C VAL A 126 -1.85 5.92 9.93
N LEU A 127 -2.73 6.91 9.83
CA LEU A 127 -2.99 7.67 8.62
C LEU A 127 -1.74 8.40 8.09
N ASP A 128 -0.81 8.73 8.99
CA ASP A 128 0.51 9.34 8.71
C ASP A 128 1.50 8.39 8.00
N ARG A 129 1.12 7.12 7.80
CA ARG A 129 1.88 6.09 7.07
C ARG A 129 1.10 5.53 5.87
N VAL A 130 0.03 6.21 5.48
CA VAL A 130 -0.77 5.91 4.28
C VAL A 130 -0.45 6.92 3.18
N PHE A 131 -0.28 6.50 1.93
CA PHE A 131 0.00 7.43 0.82
C PHE A 131 -0.61 7.02 -0.52
N TYR A 132 -0.60 7.95 -1.48
CA TYR A 132 -1.07 7.71 -2.84
C TYR A 132 0.00 6.98 -3.67
N GLY A 133 -0.42 5.91 -4.36
CA GLY A 133 0.33 5.29 -5.44
C GLY A 133 -0.59 5.13 -6.66
N SER A 134 -0.06 5.30 -7.87
CA SER A 134 -0.87 5.19 -9.09
C SER A 134 -0.98 3.74 -9.62
N ASP A 135 0.00 2.89 -9.29
CA ASP A 135 0.15 1.52 -9.85
C ASP A 135 0.00 1.47 -11.38
N TYR A 136 0.60 2.44 -12.07
CA TYR A 136 0.53 2.51 -13.53
C TYR A 136 1.53 1.52 -14.13
N VAL A 137 1.02 0.56 -14.90
CA VAL A 137 1.83 -0.51 -15.54
C VAL A 137 1.89 -0.38 -17.06
N GLY A 138 1.42 0.74 -17.61
CA GLY A 138 1.52 1.02 -19.05
C GLY A 138 2.85 1.67 -19.44
N GLU A 139 3.06 1.82 -20.75
CA GLU A 139 4.29 2.41 -21.31
C GLU A 139 4.06 3.84 -21.84
N ASN A 140 2.82 4.34 -21.80
CA ASN A 140 2.45 5.62 -22.42
C ASN A 140 2.46 6.76 -21.39
N VAL A 141 3.34 7.74 -21.61
CA VAL A 141 3.52 8.90 -20.72
C VAL A 141 2.25 9.76 -20.66
N ASP A 142 1.54 9.96 -21.77
CA ASP A 142 0.32 10.77 -21.79
C ASP A 142 -0.80 10.07 -21.00
N GLU A 143 -0.92 8.75 -21.12
CA GLU A 143 -1.86 7.98 -20.29
C GLU A 143 -1.52 8.09 -18.80
N TYR A 144 -0.23 8.03 -18.46
CA TYR A 144 0.23 8.20 -17.08
C TYR A 144 -0.10 9.59 -16.54
N ILE A 145 0.20 10.65 -17.29
CA ILE A 145 -0.09 12.04 -16.89
C ILE A 145 -1.60 12.22 -16.69
N ASN A 146 -2.43 11.79 -17.64
CA ASN A 146 -3.89 11.88 -17.54
C ASN A 146 -4.44 11.10 -16.33
N LEU A 147 -3.85 9.94 -16.02
CA LEU A 147 -4.19 9.17 -14.83
C LEU A 147 -3.86 9.97 -13.55
N LEU A 148 -2.64 10.47 -13.44
CA LEU A 148 -2.18 11.24 -12.28
C LEU A 148 -3.04 12.48 -12.05
N GLU A 149 -3.28 13.28 -13.08
CA GLU A 149 -4.09 14.51 -12.97
C GLU A 149 -5.49 14.19 -12.44
N ARG A 150 -6.13 13.15 -12.99
CA ARG A 150 -7.45 12.71 -12.57
C ARG A 150 -7.48 12.22 -11.12
N GLU A 151 -6.52 11.38 -10.73
CA GLU A 151 -6.51 10.79 -9.39
C GLU A 151 -6.13 11.82 -8.33
N ILE A 152 -5.16 12.70 -8.60
CA ILE A 152 -4.79 13.80 -7.73
C ILE A 152 -5.97 14.78 -7.56
N ALA A 153 -6.66 15.13 -8.64
CA ALA A 153 -7.86 15.96 -8.57
C ALA A 153 -8.94 15.30 -7.69
N TYR A 154 -9.17 13.99 -7.86
CA TYR A 154 -10.09 13.26 -6.98
C TYR A 154 -9.67 13.29 -5.51
N ILE A 155 -8.39 13.04 -5.20
CA ILE A 155 -7.89 13.05 -3.81
C ILE A 155 -8.11 14.41 -3.16
N LYS A 156 -7.87 15.50 -3.90
CA LYS A 156 -8.01 16.88 -3.40
C LYS A 156 -9.46 17.33 -3.26
N GLU A 157 -10.31 16.98 -4.23
CA GLU A 157 -11.62 17.63 -4.39
C GLU A 157 -12.80 16.66 -4.18
N GLY A 158 -12.64 15.38 -4.51
CA GLY A 158 -13.73 14.41 -4.51
C GLY A 158 -13.72 13.42 -3.35
N LEU A 159 -12.57 13.17 -2.72
CA LEU A 159 -12.45 12.15 -1.68
C LEU A 159 -13.23 12.51 -0.42
N ASN A 160 -13.21 13.78 0.00
CA ASN A 160 -13.98 14.27 1.15
C ASN A 160 -15.49 14.14 0.94
N SER A 161 -15.99 14.48 -0.26
CA SER A 161 -17.41 14.29 -0.56
C SER A 161 -17.83 12.82 -0.47
N ASN A 162 -16.95 11.89 -0.86
CA ASN A 162 -17.21 10.46 -0.70
C ASN A 162 -17.13 10.00 0.76
N LEU A 163 -16.20 10.54 1.56
CA LEU A 163 -16.16 10.29 3.01
C LEU A 163 -17.46 10.74 3.68
N GLU A 164 -17.90 11.96 3.40
CA GLU A 164 -19.12 12.52 3.98
C GLU A 164 -20.38 11.76 3.53
N ALA A 165 -20.46 11.37 2.26
CA ALA A 165 -21.58 10.58 1.74
C ALA A 165 -21.71 9.20 2.41
N GLU A 166 -20.59 8.62 2.83
CA GLU A 166 -20.53 7.35 3.57
C GLU A 166 -20.60 7.54 5.10
N GLY A 167 -20.75 8.79 5.58
CA GLY A 167 -20.91 9.11 7.01
C GLY A 167 -19.60 9.23 7.81
N TYR A 168 -18.45 9.31 7.14
CA TYR A 168 -17.14 9.50 7.76
C TYR A 168 -16.74 10.99 7.83
N ALA A 169 -15.90 11.34 8.80
CA ALA A 169 -15.37 12.70 8.90
C ALA A 169 -14.44 13.02 7.73
N PRO A 170 -14.52 14.23 7.14
CA PRO A 170 -13.65 14.63 6.05
C PRO A 170 -12.17 14.65 6.48
N LEU A 171 -11.27 14.53 5.51
CA LEU A 171 -9.84 14.72 5.66
C LEU A 171 -9.50 16.20 5.75
N THR A 172 -8.59 16.53 6.64
CA THR A 172 -7.95 17.84 6.72
C THR A 172 -7.02 18.04 5.52
N GLN A 173 -6.69 19.30 5.25
CA GLN A 173 -5.72 19.64 4.21
C GLN A 173 -4.36 18.97 4.45
N GLN A 174 -3.92 18.90 5.71
CA GLN A 174 -2.67 18.25 6.09
C GLN A 174 -2.69 16.74 5.82
N GLU A 175 -3.81 16.05 6.09
CA GLU A 175 -3.94 14.61 5.78
C GLU A 175 -3.87 14.37 4.26
N ILE A 176 -4.52 15.23 3.46
CA ILE A 176 -4.50 15.16 1.98
C ILE A 176 -3.08 15.40 1.45
N GLU A 177 -2.39 16.43 1.93
CA GLU A 177 -0.99 16.71 1.57
C GLU A 177 -0.05 15.58 2.00
N GLY A 178 -0.32 15.01 3.18
CA GLY A 178 0.33 13.81 3.69
C GLY A 178 0.27 12.64 2.71
N PHE A 179 -0.92 12.36 2.16
CA PHE A 179 -1.12 11.29 1.20
C PHE A 179 -0.38 11.52 -0.11
N LEU A 180 -0.32 12.76 -0.59
CA LEU A 180 0.23 13.08 -1.90
C LEU A 180 1.75 13.21 -1.93
N ALA A 181 2.40 13.44 -0.77
CA ALA A 181 3.84 13.64 -0.73
C ALA A 181 4.49 13.23 0.60
N GLU A 182 4.00 13.73 1.73
CA GLU A 182 4.83 13.70 2.94
C GLU A 182 5.01 12.30 3.52
N ASN A 183 3.95 11.48 3.50
CA ASN A 183 3.99 10.17 4.12
C ASN A 183 4.93 9.20 3.39
N VAL A 184 5.04 9.30 2.05
CA VAL A 184 6.00 8.48 1.30
C VAL A 184 7.44 8.92 1.56
N LEU A 185 7.72 10.20 1.83
CA LEU A 185 9.07 10.65 2.18
C LEU A 185 9.57 10.04 3.51
N LYS A 186 8.67 9.81 4.47
CA LYS A 186 9.00 9.11 5.74
C LYS A 186 9.42 7.65 5.49
N LEU A 187 8.71 6.95 4.59
CA LEU A 187 9.08 5.59 4.16
C LEU A 187 10.51 5.54 3.57
N TRP A 188 10.93 6.60 2.89
CA TRP A 188 12.26 6.73 2.29
C TRP A 188 13.31 7.39 3.20
N GLY A 189 12.97 7.67 4.47
CA GLY A 189 13.90 8.29 5.43
C GLY A 189 14.33 9.70 5.07
N LYS A 190 13.49 10.46 4.37
CA LYS A 190 13.79 11.81 3.89
C LYS A 190 13.17 12.93 4.74
N MET A 191 12.47 12.58 5.82
CA MET A 191 11.91 13.51 6.82
C MET A 191 11.94 12.90 8.21
#